data_AF-A0A1I5YA91-F1
#
_entry.id   AF-A0A1I5YA91-F1
#
_cell.length_a   1.000
_cell.length_b   1.000
_cell.length_c   1.000
_cell.angle_alpha   90.00
_cell.angle_beta   90.00
_cell.angle_gamma   90.00
#
_symmetry.space_group_name_H-M   'P 1'
#
loop_
_entity.id
_entity.type
_entity.pdbx_description
1 polymer ?
#
loop_
_entity_poly.entity_id
_entity_poly.type
_entity_poly.pdbx_seq_one_letter_code
_entity_poly.pdbx_strand_id
1 'polypeptide(L)'
;MDSLEKVQEQRYDNFEKTSNEMTVGDWLITMLILIIPIVNIVMLFIWGFGNPDPRRNYARASLIWMAICIVLMLIFYGVVFAFIFSSFNSY
;
A
#
# COMPACT_ATOMS: atom_id res chain seq x y z
N MET A 1 -38.26 12.89 -21.50
CA MET A 1 -37.13 12.61 -22.39
C MET A 1 -35.94 13.46 -21.92
N ASP A 2 -36.06 14.78 -21.87
CA ASP A 2 -35.00 15.73 -21.42
C ASP A 2 -34.46 15.50 -20.00
N SER A 3 -35.28 15.03 -19.06
CA SER A 3 -34.83 14.71 -17.70
C SER A 3 -34.01 13.41 -17.62
N LEU A 4 -34.18 12.51 -18.59
CA LEU A 4 -33.40 11.27 -18.67
C LEU A 4 -32.04 11.52 -19.29
N GLU A 5 -31.94 12.39 -20.30
CA GLU A 5 -30.67 12.83 -20.87
C GLU A 5 -29.80 13.52 -19.82
N LYS A 6 -30.35 14.44 -19.02
CA LYS A 6 -29.61 15.09 -17.92
C LYS A 6 -29.12 14.09 -16.86
N VAL A 7 -29.89 13.03 -16.60
CA VAL A 7 -29.47 11.95 -15.69
C VAL A 7 -28.36 11.10 -16.33
N GLN A 8 -28.38 10.86 -17.63
CA GLN A 8 -27.29 10.16 -18.34
C GLN A 8 -26.03 11.02 -18.42
N GLU A 9 -26.15 12.32 -18.69
CA GLU A 9 -25.04 13.27 -18.79
C GLU A 9 -24.39 13.48 -17.42
N GLN A 10 -25.18 13.65 -16.35
CA GLN A 10 -24.65 13.62 -14.98
C GLN A 10 -24.01 12.29 -14.62
N ARG A 11 -24.53 11.16 -15.13
CA ARG A 11 -23.95 9.82 -14.88
C ARG A 11 -22.62 9.64 -15.62
N TYR A 12 -22.51 10.18 -16.82
CA TYR A 12 -21.29 10.19 -17.63
C TYR A 12 -20.22 11.08 -16.99
N ASP A 13 -20.59 12.30 -16.62
CA ASP A 13 -19.72 13.27 -15.96
C ASP A 13 -19.27 12.80 -14.56
N ASN A 14 -20.14 12.09 -13.81
CA ASN A 14 -19.73 11.42 -12.57
C ASN A 14 -18.80 10.24 -12.81
N PHE A 15 -18.93 9.49 -13.90
CA PHE A 15 -18.03 8.38 -14.24
C PHE A 15 -16.61 8.89 -14.54
N GLU A 16 -16.51 9.98 -15.30
CA GLU A 16 -15.23 10.64 -15.61
C GLU A 16 -14.62 11.33 -14.37
N LYS A 17 -15.45 11.84 -13.45
CA LYS A 17 -14.95 12.45 -12.20
C LYS A 17 -14.59 11.43 -11.10
N THR A 18 -15.14 10.21 -11.15
CA THR A 18 -14.77 9.12 -10.22
C THR A 18 -13.60 8.29 -10.71
N SER A 19 -13.18 8.46 -11.95
CA SER A 19 -11.86 8.03 -12.42
C SER A 19 -10.81 9.02 -11.88
N ASN A 20 -10.63 9.03 -10.55
CA ASN A 20 -9.42 9.58 -9.90
C ASN A 20 -8.25 8.64 -10.22
N GLU A 21 -8.02 8.43 -11.52
CA GLU A 21 -6.95 7.63 -12.06
C GLU A 21 -5.70 8.47 -11.88
N MET A 22 -4.82 7.99 -11.01
CA MET A 22 -3.53 8.63 -10.83
C MET A 22 -2.79 8.63 -12.15
N THR A 23 -2.32 9.80 -12.56
CA THR A 23 -1.47 9.91 -13.74
C THR A 23 -0.14 9.21 -13.48
N VAL A 24 0.59 8.89 -14.55
CA VAL A 24 1.95 8.34 -14.42
C VAL A 24 2.86 9.28 -13.60
N GLY A 25 2.65 10.60 -13.69
CA GLY A 25 3.37 11.58 -12.88
C GLY A 25 3.11 11.44 -11.37
N ASP A 26 1.87 11.19 -10.97
CA ASP A 26 1.51 10.99 -9.57
C ASP A 26 2.13 9.71 -8.99
N TRP A 27 2.25 8.66 -9.81
CA TRP A 27 2.97 7.44 -9.47
C TRP A 27 4.48 7.66 -9.34
N LEU A 28 5.08 8.47 -10.22
CA LEU A 28 6.50 8.82 -10.12
C LEU A 28 6.82 9.58 -8.82
N ILE A 29 5.98 10.55 -8.44
CA ILE A 29 6.12 11.26 -7.16
C ILE A 29 5.94 10.28 -5.99
N THR A 30 4.97 9.38 -6.09
CA THR A 30 4.74 8.34 -5.07
C THR A 30 5.98 7.46 -4.90
N MET A 31 6.58 6.99 -5.99
CA MET A 31 7.83 6.20 -5.97
C MET A 31 9.01 7.00 -5.41
N LEU A 32 9.12 8.30 -5.70
CA LEU A 32 10.16 9.17 -5.15
C LEU A 32 10.04 9.29 -3.63
N ILE A 33 8.82 9.42 -3.10
CA ILE A 33 8.56 9.44 -1.65
C ILE A 33 8.89 8.09 -1.01
N LEU A 34 8.56 6.98 -1.69
CA LEU A 34 8.81 5.61 -1.20
C LEU A 34 10.31 5.29 -1.05
N ILE A 35 11.20 5.98 -1.78
CA ILE A 35 12.65 5.84 -1.63
C ILE A 35 13.12 6.31 -0.24
N ILE A 36 12.43 7.27 0.37
CA ILE A 36 12.76 7.76 1.71
C ILE A 36 12.16 6.79 2.75
N PRO A 37 12.97 6.01 3.47
CA PRO A 37 12.48 4.86 4.24
C PRO A 37 11.50 5.24 5.35
N ILE A 38 11.74 6.34 6.07
CA ILE A 38 10.85 6.78 7.16
C ILE A 38 9.54 7.34 6.60
N VAL A 39 9.62 8.18 5.56
CA VAL A 39 8.45 8.84 4.97
C VAL A 39 7.56 7.82 4.25
N ASN A 40 8.15 6.81 3.61
CA ASN A 40 7.45 5.68 3.01
C ASN A 40 6.46 5.06 4.00
N ILE A 41 6.95 4.62 5.16
CA ILE A 41 6.13 3.96 6.18
C ILE A 41 5.00 4.89 6.63
N VAL A 42 5.30 6.15 6.97
CA VAL A 42 4.30 7.12 7.43
C VAL A 42 3.24 7.39 6.36
N MET A 43 3.62 7.56 5.09
CA MET A 43 2.66 7.78 4.01
C MET A 43 1.77 6.57 3.74
N LEU A 44 2.28 5.34 3.91
CA LEU A 44 1.44 4.14 3.82
C LEU A 44 0.35 4.12 4.88
N PHE A 45 0.63 4.59 6.11
CA PHE A 45 -0.40 4.72 7.15
C PHE A 45 -1.42 5.82 6.80
N ILE A 46 -0.94 6.98 6.33
CA ILE A 46 -1.81 8.12 5.97
C ILE A 46 -2.74 7.73 4.82
N TRP A 47 -2.23 7.12 3.74
CA TRP A 47 -3.06 6.68 2.61
C TRP A 47 -3.91 5.45 2.94
N GLY A 48 -3.42 4.54 3.78
CA GLY A 48 -4.10 3.28 4.11
C GLY A 48 -5.30 3.45 5.04
N PHE A 49 -5.19 4.37 6.01
CA PHE A 49 -6.15 4.58 7.10
C PHE A 49 -6.76 5.98 7.17
N GLY A 50 -6.22 6.94 6.41
CA GLY A 50 -6.75 8.31 6.34
C GLY A 50 -7.92 8.46 5.37
N ASN A 51 -7.96 9.61 4.70
CA ASN A 51 -9.04 9.97 3.79
C ASN A 51 -9.10 9.04 2.56
N PRO A 52 -10.24 9.03 1.83
CA PRO A 52 -10.36 8.28 0.58
C PRO A 52 -9.35 8.78 -0.47
N ASP A 53 -8.22 8.07 -0.57
CA ASP A 53 -7.17 8.29 -1.57
C ASP A 53 -7.17 7.17 -2.62
N PRO A 54 -6.88 7.46 -3.90
CA PRO A 54 -6.72 6.43 -4.92
C PRO A 54 -5.56 5.47 -4.61
N ARG A 55 -4.59 5.91 -3.78
CA ARG A 55 -3.44 5.13 -3.29
C ARG A 55 -3.78 4.16 -2.15
N ARG A 56 -5.00 4.20 -1.60
CA ARG A 56 -5.36 3.45 -0.39
C ARG A 56 -5.19 1.94 -0.55
N ASN A 57 -5.54 1.39 -1.71
CA ASN A 57 -5.43 -0.05 -1.95
C ASN A 57 -3.97 -0.49 -2.04
N TYR A 58 -3.12 0.30 -2.71
CA TYR A 58 -1.67 0.07 -2.74
C TYR A 58 -1.09 0.13 -1.32
N ALA A 59 -1.45 1.16 -0.55
CA ALA A 59 -0.94 1.35 0.80
C ALA A 59 -1.29 0.16 1.72
N ARG A 60 -2.54 -0.30 1.68
CA ARG A 60 -2.99 -1.48 2.44
C ARG A 60 -2.27 -2.76 2.01
N ALA A 61 -2.08 -2.98 0.71
CA ALA A 61 -1.33 -4.13 0.21
C ALA A 61 0.13 -4.13 0.69
N SER A 62 0.81 -2.98 0.61
CA SER A 62 2.18 -2.83 1.09
C SER A 62 2.32 -3.08 2.59
N LEU A 63 1.38 -2.61 3.40
CA LEU A 63 1.37 -2.87 4.86
C LEU A 63 1.17 -4.36 5.17
N ILE A 64 0.29 -5.05 4.44
CA ILE A 64 0.09 -6.50 4.59
C ILE A 64 1.36 -7.25 4.19
N TRP A 65 1.98 -6.90 3.06
CA TRP A 65 3.26 -7.48 2.65
C TRP A 65 4.36 -7.25 3.69
N MET A 66 4.44 -6.05 4.25
CA MET A 66 5.39 -5.76 5.32
C MET A 66 5.15 -6.64 6.55
N ALA A 67 3.90 -6.81 6.97
CA ALA A 67 3.55 -7.70 8.07
C ALA A 67 3.93 -9.16 7.78
N ILE A 68 3.66 -9.65 6.57
CA ILE A 68 4.05 -11.00 6.14
C ILE A 68 5.58 -11.16 6.17
N CYS A 69 6.33 -10.20 5.61
CA CYS A 69 7.79 -10.24 5.61
C CYS A 69 8.36 -10.24 7.04
N ILE A 70 7.79 -9.47 7.96
CA ILE A 70 8.19 -9.47 9.37
C ILE A 70 7.97 -10.86 9.99
N VAL A 71 6.80 -11.48 9.78
CA VAL A 71 6.50 -12.82 10.31
C VAL A 71 7.46 -13.86 9.74
N LEU A 72 7.71 -13.84 8.43
CA LEU A 72 8.66 -14.75 7.78
C LEU A 72 10.09 -14.55 8.29
N MET A 73 10.54 -13.30 8.46
CA MET A 73 11.85 -12.98 9.04
C MET A 73 11.96 -13.51 10.47
N LEU A 74 10.94 -13.35 11.31
CA LEU A 74 10.96 -13.85 12.68
C LEU A 74 11.08 -15.38 12.74
N ILE A 75 10.33 -16.09 11.88
CA ILE A 75 10.43 -17.55 11.79
C ILE A 75 11.84 -17.95 11.31
N PHE A 76 12.32 -17.34 10.24
CA PHE A 76 13.63 -17.66 9.66
C PHE A 76 14.77 -17.40 10.65
N TYR A 77 14.85 -16.20 11.22
CA TYR A 77 15.85 -15.88 12.23
C TYR A 77 15.69 -16.70 13.50
N GLY A 78 14.47 -17.00 13.93
CA GLY A 78 14.22 -17.85 15.09
C GLY A 78 14.78 -19.26 14.90
N VAL A 79 14.58 -19.84 13.72
CA VAL A 79 15.12 -21.15 13.35
C VAL A 79 16.65 -21.10 13.27
N VAL A 80 17.22 -20.14 12.55
CA VAL A 80 18.67 -19.98 12.44
C VAL A 80 19.32 -19.74 13.80
N PHE A 81 18.73 -18.88 14.63
CA PHE A 81 19.20 -18.61 15.99
C PHE A 81 19.17 -19.86 16.86
N ALA A 82 18.09 -20.65 16.81
CA ALA A 82 17.98 -21.91 17.55
C ALA A 82 19.04 -22.94 17.12
N PHE A 83 19.30 -23.08 15.82
CA PHE A 83 20.35 -23.96 15.30
C PHE A 83 21.75 -23.53 15.76
N ILE A 84 22.04 -22.23 15.68
CA ILE A 84 23.31 -21.66 16.13
C ILE A 84 23.47 -21.87 17.65
N PHE A 85 22.45 -21.54 18.44
CA PHE A 85 22.45 -21.70 19.89
C PHE A 85 22.65 -23.17 20.32
N SER A 86 21.96 -24.10 19.65
CA SER A 86 22.14 -25.54 19.90
C SER A 86 23.55 -26.01 19.57
N SER A 87 24.17 -25.46 18.52
CA SER A 87 25.55 -25.79 18.15
C SER A 87 26.54 -25.32 19.22
N PHE A 88 26.36 -24.11 19.77
CA PHE A 88 27.20 -23.60 20.85
C PHE A 88 27.02 -24.37 22.17
N ASN A 89 25.81 -24.81 22.51
CA ASN A 89 25.56 -25.57 23.74
C ASN A 89 26.04 -27.03 23.67
N SER A 90 26.42 -27.51 22.48
CA SER A 90 26.92 -28.86 22.27
C SER A 90 28.45 -28.97 22.36
N TYR A 91 29.17 -27.83 22.46
CA TYR A 91 30.61 -27.75 22.73
C TYR A 91 30.84 -27.39 24.20
#